data_AF-A0A966YDZ7-F1
#
_entry.id   AF-A0A966YDZ7-F1
#
_cell.length_a   1.000
_cell.length_b   1.000
_cell.length_c   1.000
_cell.angle_alpha   90.00
_cell.angle_beta   90.00
_cell.angle_gamma   90.00
#
_symmetry.space_group_name_H-M   'P 1'
#
loop_
_entity.id
_entity.type
_entity.pdbx_description
1 polymer ?
#
loop_
_entity_poly.entity_id
_entity_poly.type
_entity_poly.pdbx_seq_one_letter_code
_entity_poly.pdbx_strand_id
1 'polypeptide(L)'
;DITGTIDGASAGEGIIQVTGATKTFKSAIGSTSVGTLNIDATPVFESTVGATTIDIAGSVTATFNDAITATTIALNGSSNLTISYTGAITIEGNITDTSTNNEINVLFATADTAPSLVTFSGAAVAADTIDIGSTTKAGKATFSGSTGVTATTLTIAGGDHENEDSTATFNDNLTATIVLDDNTGDAKIIFATTNNATITGTINGSATTEGTLQITGATKTFSGAIGTTEALTLIDVDNAAIFNGSIEATTLSVAASNYALELNGAANVITNAVTFSNTGALTLGDADTDSSTFNGGITATAPSGVTLAGTIETDGNAISIGDGDTAITLAANTIIDGDANNDQVTDGAITLGGTVDGASTLTLNSTNTTTISAAIGSGTDITSLTTDSGGTTVISADIT
;
A
#
# COMPACT_ATOMS: atom_id res chain seq x y z
N ASP A 1 -20.36 34.48 -13.76
CA ASP A 1 -19.90 33.52 -14.77
C ASP A 1 -19.12 34.24 -15.87
N ILE A 2 -18.00 33.67 -16.28
CA ILE A 2 -17.15 34.12 -17.38
C ILE A 2 -17.27 33.05 -18.46
N THR A 3 -17.78 33.42 -19.63
CA THR A 3 -18.13 32.49 -20.72
C THR A 3 -17.30 32.70 -21.98
N GLY A 4 -16.32 33.60 -21.95
CA GLY A 4 -15.36 33.78 -23.03
C GLY A 4 -14.11 32.94 -22.78
N THR A 5 -13.45 32.50 -23.85
CA THR A 5 -12.11 31.93 -23.74
C THR A 5 -11.12 33.04 -23.38
N ILE A 6 -10.10 32.70 -22.60
CA ILE A 6 -9.02 33.62 -22.23
C ILE A 6 -7.71 32.94 -22.59
N ASP A 7 -7.01 33.44 -23.60
CA ASP A 7 -5.80 32.82 -24.15
C ASP A 7 -4.60 33.76 -24.09
N GLY A 8 -3.40 33.18 -24.03
CA GLY A 8 -2.16 33.90 -24.25
C GLY A 8 -2.05 34.34 -25.71
N ALA A 9 -1.37 35.47 -25.97
CA ALA A 9 -1.07 35.87 -27.34
C ALA A 9 -0.06 34.89 -28.00
N SER A 10 0.85 34.34 -27.18
CA SER A 10 1.71 33.20 -27.45
C SER A 10 1.76 32.30 -26.20
N ALA A 11 2.26 31.07 -26.35
CA ALA A 11 2.41 30.15 -25.22
C ALA A 11 3.30 30.75 -24.12
N GLY A 12 2.80 30.79 -22.89
CA GLY A 12 3.50 31.34 -21.73
C GLY A 12 3.43 32.86 -21.57
N GLU A 13 2.65 33.55 -22.41
CA GLU A 13 2.45 35.00 -22.28
C GLU A 13 1.21 35.35 -21.44
N GLY A 14 1.31 36.47 -20.71
CA GLY A 14 0.19 37.04 -19.95
C GLY A 14 0.09 36.56 -18.51
N ILE A 15 -0.61 37.36 -17.71
CA ILE A 15 -0.95 37.06 -16.32
C ILE A 15 -2.46 37.25 -16.17
N ILE A 16 -3.13 36.23 -15.67
CA ILE A 16 -4.53 36.31 -15.23
C ILE A 16 -4.50 36.37 -13.71
N GLN A 17 -5.20 37.35 -13.13
CA GLN A 17 -5.38 37.44 -11.69
C GLN A 17 -6.86 37.29 -11.34
N VAL A 18 -7.18 36.27 -10.55
CA VAL A 18 -8.53 35.95 -10.10
C VAL A 18 -8.71 36.46 -8.68
N THR A 19 -9.47 37.55 -8.52
CA THR A 19 -9.68 38.22 -7.23
C THR A 19 -11.16 38.53 -6.97
N GLY A 20 -11.47 38.83 -5.72
CA GLY A 20 -12.81 39.27 -5.28
C GLY A 20 -13.76 38.11 -5.03
N ALA A 21 -15.05 38.30 -5.35
CA ALA A 21 -16.06 37.24 -5.20
C ALA A 21 -15.79 36.04 -6.11
N THR A 22 -16.27 34.87 -5.69
CA THR A 22 -16.29 33.58 -6.42
C THR A 22 -16.65 33.80 -7.90
N LYS A 23 -15.83 33.25 -8.80
CA LYS A 23 -16.05 33.31 -10.25
C LYS A 23 -16.15 31.90 -10.82
N THR A 24 -17.14 31.66 -11.65
CA THR A 24 -17.23 30.44 -12.45
C THR A 24 -16.77 30.74 -13.87
N PHE A 25 -15.72 30.06 -14.34
CA PHE A 25 -15.21 30.10 -15.70
C PHE A 25 -15.78 28.90 -16.47
N LYS A 26 -16.67 29.17 -17.42
CA LYS A 26 -17.40 28.14 -18.18
C LYS A 26 -16.70 27.71 -19.47
N SER A 27 -15.65 28.42 -19.84
CA SER A 27 -14.91 28.21 -21.08
C SER A 27 -13.42 28.09 -20.77
N ALA A 28 -12.70 27.45 -21.69
CA ALA A 28 -11.29 27.17 -21.52
C ALA A 28 -10.47 28.44 -21.25
N ILE A 29 -9.49 28.29 -20.37
CA ILE A 29 -8.40 29.25 -20.19
C ILE A 29 -7.15 28.62 -20.78
N GLY A 30 -6.44 29.36 -21.61
CA GLY A 30 -5.15 28.96 -22.13
C GLY A 30 -5.20 27.80 -23.11
N SER A 31 -6.16 27.82 -24.04
CA SER A 31 -6.09 26.98 -25.25
C SER A 31 -4.79 27.28 -26.02
N THR A 32 -4.36 28.54 -25.99
CA THR A 32 -2.95 28.91 -26.06
C THR A 32 -2.49 29.25 -24.64
N SER A 33 -1.65 28.40 -24.04
CA SER A 33 -1.25 28.47 -22.63
C SER A 33 -0.86 29.89 -22.21
N VAL A 34 -1.45 30.37 -21.11
CA VAL A 34 -1.07 31.67 -20.52
C VAL A 34 0.21 31.54 -19.71
N GLY A 35 0.88 32.65 -19.39
CA GLY A 35 2.04 32.64 -18.49
C GLY A 35 1.66 32.18 -17.09
N THR A 36 1.02 33.06 -16.33
CA THR A 36 0.62 32.78 -14.94
C THR A 36 -0.88 32.97 -14.75
N LEU A 37 -1.53 31.98 -14.15
CA LEU A 37 -2.88 32.10 -13.58
C LEU A 37 -2.74 32.21 -12.06
N ASN A 38 -2.84 33.42 -11.54
CA ASN A 38 -2.79 33.71 -10.11
C ASN A 38 -4.21 33.72 -9.51
N ILE A 39 -4.44 32.91 -8.48
CA ILE A 39 -5.74 32.66 -7.87
C ILE A 39 -5.74 33.13 -6.41
N ASP A 40 -6.32 34.31 -6.16
CA ASP A 40 -6.45 34.94 -4.82
C ASP A 40 -7.91 34.95 -4.30
N ALA A 41 -8.78 34.18 -4.94
CA ALA A 41 -10.20 34.03 -4.60
C ALA A 41 -10.61 32.59 -4.88
N THR A 42 -11.87 32.20 -4.66
CA THR A 42 -12.30 30.79 -4.81
C THR A 42 -13.02 30.54 -6.16
N PRO A 43 -12.33 30.35 -7.31
CA PRO A 43 -12.98 30.11 -8.58
C PRO A 43 -13.42 28.66 -8.76
N VAL A 44 -14.32 28.47 -9.72
CA VAL A 44 -14.65 27.18 -10.32
C VAL A 44 -14.32 27.24 -11.81
N PHE A 45 -13.53 26.30 -12.31
CA PHE A 45 -13.20 26.14 -13.73
C PHE A 45 -13.94 24.92 -14.28
N GLU A 46 -14.92 25.13 -15.14
CA GLU A 46 -15.76 24.07 -15.72
C GLU A 46 -15.20 23.52 -17.05
N SER A 47 -14.03 24.02 -17.49
CA SER A 47 -13.37 23.62 -18.73
C SER A 47 -11.85 23.66 -18.54
N THR A 48 -11.13 23.04 -19.46
CA THR A 48 -9.68 22.86 -19.43
C THR A 48 -8.93 24.17 -19.13
N VAL A 49 -7.95 24.10 -18.25
CA VAL A 49 -7.08 25.23 -17.89
C VAL A 49 -5.62 24.94 -18.27
N GLY A 50 -5.08 25.74 -19.19
CA GLY A 50 -3.68 25.74 -19.61
C GLY A 50 -2.95 26.99 -19.14
N ALA A 51 -1.80 26.80 -18.49
CA ALA A 51 -0.90 27.89 -18.07
C ALA A 51 0.55 27.39 -18.02
N THR A 52 1.54 28.27 -17.88
CA THR A 52 2.87 27.82 -17.45
C THR A 52 2.83 27.53 -15.95
N THR A 53 2.26 28.45 -15.20
CA THR A 53 2.08 28.33 -13.75
C THR A 53 0.63 28.64 -13.35
N ILE A 54 0.01 27.75 -12.59
CA ILE A 54 -1.14 28.05 -11.76
C ILE A 54 -0.61 28.30 -10.35
N ASP A 55 -0.96 29.44 -9.76
CA ASP A 55 -0.54 29.86 -8.42
C ASP A 55 -1.80 30.01 -7.56
N ILE A 56 -1.98 29.11 -6.58
CA ILE A 56 -3.12 29.13 -5.67
C ILE A 56 -2.67 29.77 -4.36
N ALA A 57 -3.22 30.94 -4.05
CA ALA A 57 -2.80 31.71 -2.89
C ALA A 57 -3.21 31.07 -1.55
N GLY A 58 -2.65 31.62 -0.47
CA GLY A 58 -2.95 31.21 0.89
C GLY A 58 -4.43 31.21 1.25
N SER A 59 -4.90 30.14 1.90
CA SER A 59 -6.27 29.97 2.39
C SER A 59 -7.33 30.06 1.29
N VAL A 60 -6.95 29.73 0.04
CA VAL A 60 -7.82 29.76 -1.12
C VAL A 60 -8.10 28.35 -1.63
N THR A 61 -9.35 28.09 -1.98
CA THR A 61 -9.78 26.89 -2.69
C THR A 61 -9.98 27.20 -4.17
N ALA A 62 -9.25 26.53 -5.07
CA ALA A 62 -9.50 26.56 -6.50
C ALA A 62 -10.11 25.23 -6.94
N THR A 63 -11.29 25.28 -7.57
CA THR A 63 -11.99 24.07 -8.04
C THR A 63 -11.87 23.91 -9.55
N PHE A 64 -11.41 22.75 -10.01
CA PHE A 64 -11.28 22.39 -11.42
C PHE A 64 -12.16 21.17 -11.72
N ASN A 65 -13.04 21.28 -12.71
CA ASN A 65 -13.94 20.20 -13.10
C ASN A 65 -13.48 19.47 -14.38
N ASP A 66 -12.40 19.95 -14.99
CA ASP A 66 -11.84 19.46 -16.25
C ASP A 66 -10.31 19.45 -16.18
N ALA A 67 -9.64 19.02 -17.24
CA ALA A 67 -8.19 18.85 -17.31
C ALA A 67 -7.38 20.13 -16.99
N ILE A 68 -6.18 19.94 -16.46
CA ILE A 68 -5.18 20.99 -16.26
C ILE A 68 -3.94 20.64 -17.08
N THR A 69 -3.60 21.51 -18.04
CA THR A 69 -2.40 21.37 -18.90
C THR A 69 -1.28 22.31 -18.46
N ALA A 70 -1.34 22.77 -17.21
CA ALA A 70 -0.32 23.64 -16.65
C ALA A 70 1.01 22.90 -16.46
N THR A 71 2.15 23.59 -16.57
CA THR A 71 3.46 22.97 -16.27
C THR A 71 3.71 22.86 -14.77
N THR A 72 3.22 23.82 -13.99
CA THR A 72 3.35 23.84 -12.53
C THR A 72 2.07 24.34 -11.88
N ILE A 73 1.68 23.70 -10.78
CA ILE A 73 0.61 24.13 -9.88
C ILE A 73 1.25 24.36 -8.52
N ALA A 74 1.35 25.62 -8.10
CA ALA A 74 1.92 26.02 -6.82
C ALA A 74 0.82 26.13 -5.77
N LEU A 75 0.97 25.38 -4.68
CA LEU A 75 0.12 25.44 -3.49
C LEU A 75 0.82 26.28 -2.43
N ASN A 76 0.10 27.27 -1.89
CA ASN A 76 0.64 28.22 -0.91
C ASN A 76 -0.30 28.36 0.30
N GLY A 77 0.28 28.38 1.49
CA GLY A 77 -0.32 28.60 2.81
C GLY A 77 -1.76 28.14 3.02
N SER A 78 -2.01 26.87 3.34
CA SER A 78 -3.36 26.35 3.53
C SER A 78 -4.27 26.48 2.28
N SER A 79 -3.68 26.39 1.08
CA SER A 79 -4.46 26.38 -0.17
C SER A 79 -5.02 25.00 -0.48
N ASN A 80 -6.17 24.97 -1.17
CA ASN A 80 -6.82 23.74 -1.59
C ASN A 80 -6.94 23.70 -3.12
N LEU A 81 -6.33 22.68 -3.72
CA LEU A 81 -6.59 22.27 -5.11
C LEU A 81 -7.71 21.23 -5.08
N THR A 82 -8.91 21.60 -5.52
CA THR A 82 -10.04 20.68 -5.59
C THR A 82 -10.31 20.26 -7.03
N ILE A 83 -10.26 18.96 -7.30
CA ILE A 83 -10.63 18.35 -8.57
C ILE A 83 -12.03 17.75 -8.41
N SER A 84 -13.04 18.41 -9.00
CA SER A 84 -14.46 18.03 -8.91
C SER A 84 -14.98 17.61 -10.29
N TYR A 85 -14.71 16.36 -10.67
CA TYR A 85 -14.77 15.89 -12.05
C TYR A 85 -15.96 14.96 -12.30
N THR A 86 -16.37 14.82 -13.56
CA THR A 86 -17.49 13.92 -13.97
C THR A 86 -17.08 12.88 -15.01
N GLY A 87 -15.92 13.06 -15.64
CA GLY A 87 -15.34 12.15 -16.62
C GLY A 87 -13.84 12.03 -16.43
N ALA A 88 -13.20 11.13 -17.19
CA ALA A 88 -11.76 10.95 -17.07
C ALA A 88 -11.00 12.21 -17.52
N ILE A 89 -10.06 12.67 -16.70
CA ILE A 89 -9.27 13.89 -16.94
C ILE A 89 -7.80 13.69 -16.57
N THR A 90 -6.95 14.62 -17.00
CA THR A 90 -5.50 14.62 -16.70
C THR A 90 -5.08 15.95 -16.11
N ILE A 91 -4.22 15.89 -15.10
CA ILE A 91 -3.55 17.00 -14.44
C ILE A 91 -2.06 16.85 -14.76
N GLU A 92 -1.55 17.65 -15.69
CA GLU A 92 -0.19 17.50 -16.25
C GLU A 92 0.89 18.20 -15.41
N GLY A 93 0.51 19.18 -14.59
CA GLY A 93 1.48 20.02 -13.89
C GLY A 93 2.17 19.31 -12.74
N ASN A 94 3.46 19.63 -12.54
CA ASN A 94 4.12 19.37 -11.27
C ASN A 94 3.37 20.12 -10.17
N ILE A 95 2.99 19.44 -9.11
CA ILE A 95 2.33 20.09 -7.97
C ILE A 95 3.39 20.32 -6.91
N THR A 96 3.64 21.60 -6.59
CA THR A 96 4.65 22.00 -5.61
C THR A 96 3.98 22.53 -4.36
N ASP A 97 4.41 22.00 -3.22
CA ASP A 97 4.05 22.49 -1.90
C ASP A 97 5.20 23.28 -1.29
N THR A 98 4.97 24.56 -1.00
CA THR A 98 6.00 25.45 -0.44
C THR A 98 5.72 25.87 1.00
N SER A 99 4.67 25.32 1.63
CA SER A 99 4.20 25.79 2.93
C SER A 99 3.54 24.67 3.74
N THR A 100 2.55 24.99 4.57
CA THR A 100 1.88 24.04 5.48
C THR A 100 0.38 24.03 5.25
N ASN A 101 -0.24 22.89 5.55
CA ASN A 101 -1.67 22.57 5.40
C ASN A 101 -2.24 22.73 3.97
N ASN A 102 -1.41 22.62 2.94
CA ASN A 102 -1.89 22.60 1.56
C ASN A 102 -2.56 21.26 1.26
N GLU A 103 -3.68 21.31 0.54
CA GLU A 103 -4.55 20.14 0.33
C GLU A 103 -4.85 19.91 -1.14
N ILE A 104 -4.82 18.65 -1.56
CA ILE A 104 -5.35 18.20 -2.84
C ILE A 104 -6.58 17.34 -2.56
N ASN A 105 -7.72 17.73 -3.12
CA ASN A 105 -8.98 16.97 -3.00
C ASN A 105 -9.37 16.40 -4.36
N VAL A 106 -9.61 15.09 -4.45
CA VAL A 106 -10.09 14.43 -5.67
C VAL A 106 -11.47 13.84 -5.43
N LEU A 107 -12.50 14.53 -5.90
CA LEU A 107 -13.90 14.21 -5.61
C LEU A 107 -14.67 14.00 -6.91
N PHE A 108 -15.27 12.82 -7.06
CA PHE A 108 -16.18 12.58 -8.18
C PHE A 108 -17.47 13.35 -7.95
N ALA A 109 -17.87 14.18 -8.91
CA ALA A 109 -18.95 15.14 -8.69
C ALA A 109 -20.33 14.46 -8.63
N THR A 110 -20.50 13.30 -9.28
CA THR A 110 -21.74 12.52 -9.29
C THR A 110 -21.74 11.49 -8.16
N ALA A 111 -22.69 11.64 -7.23
CA ALA A 111 -22.89 10.72 -6.11
C ALA A 111 -23.43 9.37 -6.57
N ASP A 112 -23.34 8.36 -5.70
CA ASP A 112 -23.90 7.01 -5.83
C ASP A 112 -23.43 6.27 -7.09
N THR A 113 -22.25 6.61 -7.62
CA THR A 113 -21.75 6.06 -8.88
C THR A 113 -20.25 5.83 -8.85
N ALA A 114 -19.79 4.84 -9.62
CA ALA A 114 -18.37 4.52 -9.73
C ALA A 114 -17.58 5.71 -10.30
N PRO A 115 -16.47 6.12 -9.66
CA PRO A 115 -15.70 7.27 -10.09
C PRO A 115 -14.99 7.05 -11.42
N SER A 116 -14.98 8.10 -12.24
CA SER A 116 -14.06 8.19 -13.39
C SER A 116 -12.60 8.38 -12.92
N LEU A 117 -11.63 8.28 -13.82
CA LEU A 117 -10.21 8.39 -13.46
C LEU A 117 -9.68 9.83 -13.58
N VAL A 118 -9.04 10.34 -12.53
CA VAL A 118 -8.11 11.48 -12.61
C VAL A 118 -6.68 10.97 -12.73
N THR A 119 -5.95 11.39 -13.75
CA THR A 119 -4.52 11.07 -13.89
C THR A 119 -3.66 12.28 -13.56
N PHE A 120 -2.84 12.19 -12.52
CA PHE A 120 -1.76 13.13 -12.25
C PHE A 120 -0.52 12.66 -13.01
N SER A 121 -0.09 13.44 -14.00
CA SER A 121 1.02 13.10 -14.90
C SER A 121 2.22 14.06 -14.78
N GLY A 122 2.12 15.08 -13.94
CA GLY A 122 3.28 15.84 -13.48
C GLY A 122 4.33 14.90 -12.88
N ALA A 123 5.60 15.24 -13.07
CA ALA A 123 6.71 14.42 -12.60
C ALA A 123 6.67 14.20 -11.07
N ALA A 124 6.29 15.25 -10.34
CA ALA A 124 6.15 15.27 -8.88
C ALA A 124 4.77 15.76 -8.45
N VAL A 125 4.24 15.19 -7.36
CA VAL A 125 3.10 15.74 -6.63
C VAL A 125 3.46 15.88 -5.16
N ALA A 126 3.35 17.10 -4.63
CA ALA A 126 3.56 17.39 -3.22
C ALA A 126 2.38 18.19 -2.64
N ALA A 127 1.94 17.84 -1.44
CA ALA A 127 0.97 18.55 -0.61
C ALA A 127 1.18 18.18 0.86
N ASP A 128 0.50 18.81 1.80
CA ASP A 128 0.44 18.31 3.18
C ASP A 128 -0.61 17.21 3.30
N THR A 129 -1.78 17.43 2.72
CA THR A 129 -2.89 16.48 2.70
C THR A 129 -3.29 16.17 1.26
N ILE A 130 -3.50 14.89 0.98
CA ILE A 130 -4.15 14.43 -0.24
C ILE A 130 -5.36 13.60 0.17
N ASP A 131 -6.55 13.99 -0.28
CA ASP A 131 -7.78 13.24 -0.06
C ASP A 131 -8.35 12.76 -1.38
N ILE A 132 -8.56 11.45 -1.49
CA ILE A 132 -9.15 10.77 -2.63
C ILE A 132 -10.51 10.22 -2.21
N GLY A 133 -11.57 10.87 -2.68
CA GLY A 133 -12.91 10.66 -2.17
C GLY A 133 -13.17 11.39 -0.85
N SER A 134 -14.35 11.16 -0.29
CA SER A 134 -14.81 11.64 1.01
C SER A 134 -15.79 10.62 1.59
N THR A 135 -16.32 10.90 2.79
CA THR A 135 -17.34 10.04 3.44
C THR A 135 -18.69 9.98 2.71
N THR A 136 -18.84 10.68 1.58
CA THR A 136 -20.11 10.79 0.82
C THR A 136 -19.93 10.77 -0.69
N LYS A 137 -18.68 10.67 -1.17
CA LYS A 137 -18.35 10.71 -2.60
C LYS A 137 -17.07 9.95 -2.86
N ALA A 138 -17.07 9.16 -3.91
CA ALA A 138 -15.87 8.46 -4.36
C ALA A 138 -14.80 9.39 -4.95
N GLY A 139 -13.58 8.88 -5.04
CA GLY A 139 -12.48 9.46 -5.80
C GLY A 139 -11.62 8.38 -6.44
N LYS A 140 -11.17 8.58 -7.68
CA LYS A 140 -10.25 7.66 -8.33
C LYS A 140 -9.12 8.40 -9.01
N ALA A 141 -7.90 8.11 -8.56
CA ALA A 141 -6.70 8.80 -8.99
C ALA A 141 -5.58 7.83 -9.39
N THR A 142 -4.79 8.21 -10.38
CA THR A 142 -3.50 7.59 -10.70
C THR A 142 -2.42 8.65 -10.71
N PHE A 143 -1.38 8.45 -9.92
CA PHE A 143 -0.18 9.28 -9.87
C PHE A 143 0.90 8.58 -10.69
N SER A 144 1.14 9.10 -11.89
CA SER A 144 2.01 8.50 -12.92
C SER A 144 3.40 9.14 -13.03
N GLY A 145 3.65 10.19 -12.23
CA GLY A 145 4.91 10.92 -12.22
C GLY A 145 6.12 10.08 -11.77
N SER A 146 7.28 10.35 -12.36
CA SER A 146 8.50 9.56 -12.16
C SER A 146 9.37 10.01 -10.96
N THR A 147 8.89 10.94 -10.13
CA THR A 147 9.62 11.35 -8.91
C THR A 147 8.84 11.06 -7.64
N GLY A 148 7.70 10.38 -7.75
CA GLY A 148 6.86 10.01 -6.62
C GLY A 148 5.93 11.11 -6.11
N VAL A 149 5.21 10.74 -5.06
CA VAL A 149 4.26 11.60 -4.34
C VAL A 149 4.72 11.76 -2.91
N THR A 150 4.68 13.00 -2.41
CA THR A 150 4.99 13.32 -1.02
C THR A 150 3.80 14.02 -0.39
N ALA A 151 3.27 13.45 0.70
CA ALA A 151 2.29 14.08 1.56
C ALA A 151 2.61 13.85 3.03
N THR A 152 2.07 14.67 3.92
CA THR A 152 2.05 14.34 5.35
C THR A 152 0.99 13.27 5.60
N THR A 153 -0.22 13.47 5.08
CA THR A 153 -1.35 12.54 5.17
C THR A 153 -1.97 12.27 3.79
N LEU A 154 -2.34 11.01 3.55
CA LEU A 154 -3.13 10.59 2.40
C LEU A 154 -4.35 9.81 2.90
N THR A 155 -5.55 10.28 2.57
CA THR A 155 -6.80 9.56 2.87
C THR A 155 -7.41 9.04 1.57
N ILE A 156 -7.91 7.81 1.58
CA ILE A 156 -8.76 7.25 0.52
C ILE A 156 -10.07 6.84 1.17
N ALA A 157 -11.19 7.47 0.77
CA ALA A 157 -12.49 7.27 1.42
C ALA A 157 -13.57 6.79 0.41
N GLY A 158 -14.20 5.64 0.66
CA GLY A 158 -15.13 4.93 -0.25
C GLY A 158 -16.57 5.45 -0.32
N GLY A 159 -16.86 6.68 0.12
CA GLY A 159 -18.21 7.27 -0.02
C GLY A 159 -19.33 6.60 0.80
N ASP A 160 -20.58 7.05 0.61
CA ASP A 160 -21.75 6.58 1.37
C ASP A 160 -22.66 5.63 0.57
N HIS A 161 -22.15 5.06 -0.52
CA HIS A 161 -22.86 4.10 -1.36
C HIS A 161 -21.94 2.98 -1.88
N GLU A 162 -22.48 1.77 -2.06
CA GLU A 162 -21.82 0.54 -2.58
C GLU A 162 -21.24 0.67 -4.01
N ASN A 163 -21.35 1.84 -4.62
CA ASN A 163 -20.79 2.11 -5.94
C ASN A 163 -19.75 3.22 -5.88
N GLU A 164 -19.44 3.73 -4.70
CA GLU A 164 -18.53 4.85 -4.49
C GLU A 164 -17.12 4.41 -4.11
N ASP A 165 -16.68 3.28 -4.66
CA ASP A 165 -15.34 2.75 -4.40
C ASP A 165 -14.26 3.74 -4.82
N SER A 166 -13.45 4.15 -3.85
CA SER A 166 -12.31 5.02 -4.05
C SER A 166 -11.05 4.22 -4.32
N THR A 167 -10.24 4.70 -5.26
CA THR A 167 -8.98 4.04 -5.62
C THR A 167 -7.88 5.04 -5.88
N ALA A 168 -6.73 4.86 -5.24
CA ALA A 168 -5.50 5.57 -5.61
C ALA A 168 -4.45 4.58 -6.14
N THR A 169 -3.86 4.89 -7.28
CA THR A 169 -2.75 4.13 -7.86
C THR A 169 -1.49 4.99 -7.88
N PHE A 170 -0.38 4.45 -7.37
CA PHE A 170 0.92 5.11 -7.35
C PHE A 170 1.92 4.32 -8.19
N ASN A 171 2.58 5.04 -9.11
CA ASN A 171 3.48 4.48 -10.10
C ASN A 171 4.97 4.69 -9.77
N ASP A 172 5.26 5.26 -8.61
CA ASP A 172 6.61 5.54 -8.12
C ASP A 172 6.56 5.62 -6.59
N ASN A 173 7.61 6.14 -5.96
CA ASN A 173 7.71 6.28 -4.52
C ASN A 173 6.52 7.06 -3.93
N LEU A 174 6.12 6.68 -2.71
CA LEU A 174 5.13 7.38 -1.92
C LEU A 174 5.70 7.62 -0.53
N THR A 175 5.60 8.87 -0.05
CA THR A 175 5.85 9.23 1.35
C THR A 175 4.59 9.85 1.90
N ALA A 176 3.89 9.16 2.80
CA ALA A 176 2.70 9.66 3.50
C ALA A 176 2.31 8.78 4.70
N THR A 177 1.60 9.36 5.67
CA THR A 177 0.75 8.57 6.59
C THR A 177 -0.57 8.31 5.89
N ILE A 178 -0.90 7.04 5.65
CA ILE A 178 -2.00 6.63 4.77
C ILE A 178 -3.14 6.04 5.59
N VAL A 179 -4.36 6.51 5.32
CA VAL A 179 -5.60 6.01 5.93
C VAL A 179 -6.55 5.55 4.82
N LEU A 180 -7.02 4.31 4.93
CA LEU A 180 -8.03 3.71 4.05
C LEU A 180 -9.35 3.64 4.82
N ASP A 181 -10.38 4.30 4.34
CA ASP A 181 -11.68 4.41 4.99
C ASP A 181 -12.79 3.93 4.03
N ASP A 182 -13.20 2.67 4.15
CA ASP A 182 -14.18 2.07 3.23
C ASP A 182 -15.52 2.84 3.28
N ASN A 183 -15.97 3.28 4.46
CA ASN A 183 -17.33 3.79 4.68
C ASN A 183 -18.40 2.79 4.18
N THR A 184 -19.16 3.10 3.12
CA THR A 184 -20.13 2.18 2.50
C THR A 184 -19.65 1.61 1.17
N GLY A 185 -18.78 2.32 0.44
CA GLY A 185 -18.03 1.71 -0.67
C GLY A 185 -16.73 1.10 -0.16
N ASP A 186 -15.72 1.03 -1.03
CA ASP A 186 -14.39 0.50 -0.69
C ASP A 186 -13.28 1.56 -0.81
N ALA A 187 -12.22 1.44 -0.02
CA ALA A 187 -10.99 2.21 -0.14
C ALA A 187 -9.83 1.31 -0.58
N LYS A 188 -9.30 1.55 -1.79
CA LYS A 188 -8.21 0.75 -2.36
C LYS A 188 -6.98 1.59 -2.71
N ILE A 189 -5.82 1.13 -2.28
CA ILE A 189 -4.52 1.65 -2.73
C ILE A 189 -3.77 0.59 -3.55
N ILE A 190 -3.16 1.02 -4.66
CA ILE A 190 -2.47 0.13 -5.61
C ILE A 190 -1.08 0.68 -5.90
N PHE A 191 -0.06 -0.17 -5.81
CA PHE A 191 1.29 0.09 -6.29
C PHE A 191 1.57 -0.77 -7.52
N ALA A 192 1.37 -0.20 -8.72
CA ALA A 192 1.10 -0.99 -9.92
C ALA A 192 2.23 -1.13 -10.95
N THR A 193 3.24 -0.28 -10.89
CA THR A 193 4.20 -0.13 -11.99
C THR A 193 5.34 -1.12 -11.98
N THR A 194 5.95 -1.23 -13.17
CA THR A 194 7.12 -2.06 -13.46
C THR A 194 8.45 -1.45 -12.99
N ASN A 195 8.43 -0.36 -12.21
CA ASN A 195 9.59 0.15 -11.49
C ASN A 195 9.56 -0.35 -10.03
N ASN A 196 10.75 -0.37 -9.45
CA ASN A 196 10.86 -0.51 -8.01
C ASN A 196 10.43 0.79 -7.35
N ALA A 197 9.70 0.69 -6.25
CA ALA A 197 9.29 1.85 -5.48
C ALA A 197 9.45 1.59 -3.97
N THR A 198 9.83 2.64 -3.25
CA THR A 198 9.88 2.67 -1.80
C THR A 198 8.68 3.46 -1.28
N ILE A 199 7.91 2.82 -0.42
CA ILE A 199 6.75 3.38 0.26
C ILE A 199 7.17 3.65 1.70
N THR A 200 7.01 4.91 2.11
CA THR A 200 7.41 5.41 3.43
C THR A 200 6.23 6.01 4.15
N GLY A 201 6.20 5.82 5.47
CA GLY A 201 5.05 6.10 6.32
C GLY A 201 4.16 4.87 6.51
N THR A 202 3.13 5.02 7.34
CA THR A 202 2.24 3.91 7.71
C THR A 202 1.05 3.80 6.75
N ILE A 203 0.43 2.63 6.68
CA ILE A 203 -0.85 2.40 5.98
C ILE A 203 -1.79 1.74 6.97
N ASN A 204 -2.90 2.36 7.34
CA ASN A 204 -3.89 1.77 8.26
C ASN A 204 -5.30 1.92 7.71
N GLY A 205 -6.23 1.12 8.23
CA GLY A 205 -7.65 1.42 8.13
C GLY A 205 -8.00 2.68 8.92
N SER A 206 -9.19 3.26 8.69
CA SER A 206 -9.79 4.24 9.61
C SER A 206 -10.42 3.54 10.82
N ALA A 207 -10.84 2.28 10.62
CA ALA A 207 -11.14 1.28 11.64
C ALA A 207 -10.58 -0.09 11.27
N THR A 208 -10.59 -1.04 12.21
CA THR A 208 -10.26 -2.44 11.93
C THR A 208 -11.09 -2.98 10.78
N THR A 209 -10.49 -3.80 9.91
CA THR A 209 -11.15 -4.42 8.75
C THR A 209 -11.66 -3.40 7.73
N GLU A 210 -10.86 -2.37 7.50
CA GLU A 210 -11.05 -1.46 6.37
C GLU A 210 -9.87 -1.54 5.41
N GLY A 211 -10.15 -1.26 4.14
CA GLY A 211 -9.14 -0.97 3.15
C GLY A 211 -8.47 -2.18 2.50
N THR A 212 -8.09 -1.98 1.25
CA THR A 212 -7.32 -2.94 0.46
C THR A 212 -6.00 -2.33 -0.02
N LEU A 213 -4.89 -3.02 0.24
CA LEU A 213 -3.58 -2.73 -0.34
C LEU A 213 -3.29 -3.76 -1.44
N GLN A 214 -3.05 -3.32 -2.69
CA GLN A 214 -2.61 -4.19 -3.78
C GLN A 214 -1.19 -3.85 -4.26
N ILE A 215 -0.36 -4.87 -4.39
CA ILE A 215 1.03 -4.79 -4.84
C ILE A 215 1.19 -5.57 -6.13
N THR A 216 1.57 -4.90 -7.21
CA THR A 216 1.80 -5.56 -8.50
C THR A 216 2.97 -4.90 -9.28
N GLY A 217 3.28 -5.42 -10.47
CA GLY A 217 4.31 -4.86 -11.36
C GLY A 217 5.74 -5.33 -11.04
N ALA A 218 6.56 -4.47 -10.42
CA ALA A 218 7.94 -4.77 -9.96
C ALA A 218 8.05 -4.66 -8.43
N THR A 219 9.26 -4.78 -7.86
CA THR A 219 9.47 -4.86 -6.39
C THR A 219 8.99 -3.61 -5.66
N LYS A 220 8.18 -3.79 -4.60
CA LYS A 220 7.77 -2.69 -3.71
C LYS A 220 8.35 -2.90 -2.31
N THR A 221 8.96 -1.86 -1.75
CA THR A 221 9.53 -1.88 -0.40
C THR A 221 8.74 -0.97 0.52
N PHE A 222 8.15 -1.54 1.56
CA PHE A 222 7.40 -0.84 2.60
C PHE A 222 8.28 -0.65 3.82
N SER A 223 8.64 0.60 4.13
CA SER A 223 9.51 0.94 5.26
C SER A 223 8.76 1.20 6.56
N GLY A 224 7.47 1.52 6.48
CA GLY A 224 6.60 1.76 7.65
C GLY A 224 5.67 0.59 7.94
N ALA A 225 5.05 0.61 9.12
CA ALA A 225 4.09 -0.40 9.54
C ALA A 225 2.76 -0.30 8.76
N ILE A 226 2.10 -1.44 8.58
CA ILE A 226 0.83 -1.56 7.86
C ILE A 226 -0.19 -2.21 8.78
N GLY A 227 -1.33 -1.56 9.01
CA GLY A 227 -2.45 -2.10 9.78
C GLY A 227 -2.23 -2.21 11.29
N THR A 228 -1.05 -1.89 11.82
CA THR A 228 -0.74 -2.07 13.25
C THR A 228 -1.49 -1.12 14.19
N THR A 229 -2.12 -0.07 13.65
CA THR A 229 -3.05 0.77 14.43
C THR A 229 -4.48 0.31 14.22
N GLU A 230 -4.86 0.09 12.96
CA GLU A 230 -6.16 -0.43 12.56
C GLU A 230 -5.94 -1.41 11.40
N ALA A 231 -6.17 -2.71 11.66
CA ALA A 231 -5.83 -3.80 10.75
C ALA A 231 -6.52 -3.65 9.39
N LEU A 232 -5.78 -3.90 8.30
CA LEU A 232 -6.38 -3.87 6.96
C LEU A 232 -7.28 -5.08 6.72
N THR A 233 -8.30 -4.93 5.86
CA THR A 233 -9.07 -6.09 5.39
C THR A 233 -8.21 -7.02 4.53
N LEU A 234 -7.48 -6.45 3.57
CA LEU A 234 -6.74 -7.22 2.58
C LEU A 234 -5.41 -6.58 2.23
N ILE A 235 -4.35 -7.38 2.34
CA ILE A 235 -3.09 -7.17 1.64
C ILE A 235 -3.02 -8.18 0.49
N ASP A 236 -3.03 -7.69 -0.74
CA ASP A 236 -3.03 -8.47 -1.98
C ASP A 236 -1.67 -8.34 -2.69
N VAL A 237 -0.89 -9.41 -2.66
CA VAL A 237 0.47 -9.47 -3.19
C VAL A 237 0.45 -10.26 -4.50
N ASP A 238 0.52 -9.54 -5.63
CA ASP A 238 0.62 -10.12 -6.97
C ASP A 238 2.07 -10.17 -7.49
N ASN A 239 3.00 -9.51 -6.80
CA ASN A 239 4.39 -9.40 -7.23
C ASN A 239 5.34 -9.14 -6.04
N ALA A 240 6.65 -9.05 -6.31
CA ALA A 240 7.69 -8.91 -5.29
C ALA A 240 7.40 -7.78 -4.29
N ALA A 241 7.43 -8.11 -2.99
CA ALA A 241 7.18 -7.18 -1.90
C ALA A 241 8.14 -7.43 -0.74
N ILE A 242 8.61 -6.34 -0.15
CA ILE A 242 9.46 -6.34 1.05
C ILE A 242 8.76 -5.49 2.11
N PHE A 243 8.35 -6.10 3.20
CA PHE A 243 7.74 -5.44 4.34
C PHE A 243 8.76 -5.33 5.48
N ASN A 244 9.43 -4.18 5.60
CA ASN A 244 10.39 -3.92 6.69
C ASN A 244 9.69 -3.46 7.97
N GLY A 245 8.46 -2.94 7.87
CA GLY A 245 7.59 -2.67 9.00
C GLY A 245 6.67 -3.84 9.30
N SER A 246 6.24 -3.95 10.56
CA SER A 246 5.17 -4.85 10.99
C SER A 246 3.92 -4.72 10.13
N ILE A 247 3.27 -5.84 9.81
CA ILE A 247 1.98 -5.87 9.12
C ILE A 247 0.88 -6.50 9.98
N GLU A 248 -0.32 -5.95 9.93
CA GLU A 248 -1.52 -6.55 10.51
C GLU A 248 -2.68 -6.48 9.51
N ALA A 249 -3.25 -7.62 9.18
CA ALA A 249 -4.38 -7.71 8.25
C ALA A 249 -5.27 -8.92 8.50
N THR A 250 -6.54 -8.80 8.10
CA THR A 250 -7.47 -9.94 8.14
C THR A 250 -7.04 -11.01 7.13
N THR A 251 -6.69 -10.60 5.91
CA THR A 251 -6.28 -11.51 4.84
C THR A 251 -4.99 -11.04 4.19
N LEU A 252 -4.04 -11.96 4.03
CA LEU A 252 -2.90 -11.84 3.12
C LEU A 252 -3.11 -12.78 1.93
N SER A 253 -3.38 -12.20 0.75
CA SER A 253 -3.47 -12.92 -0.52
C SER A 253 -2.10 -12.91 -1.20
N VAL A 254 -1.63 -14.09 -1.64
CA VAL A 254 -0.34 -14.25 -2.32
C VAL A 254 -0.58 -14.97 -3.65
N ALA A 255 -0.39 -14.26 -4.76
CA ALA A 255 -0.58 -14.82 -6.08
C ALA A 255 0.50 -15.85 -6.47
N ALA A 256 0.12 -16.82 -7.30
CA ALA A 256 1.05 -17.80 -7.84
C ALA A 256 1.90 -17.20 -8.97
N SER A 257 3.09 -16.71 -8.65
CA SER A 257 4.07 -16.23 -9.64
C SER A 257 5.49 -16.26 -9.09
N ASN A 258 6.50 -16.10 -9.96
CA ASN A 258 7.91 -16.13 -9.58
C ASN A 258 8.36 -14.76 -9.08
N TYR A 259 8.18 -14.51 -7.78
CA TYR A 259 8.69 -13.33 -7.10
C TYR A 259 9.05 -13.65 -5.64
N ALA A 260 9.95 -12.86 -5.09
CA ALA A 260 10.32 -12.94 -3.68
C ALA A 260 9.31 -12.16 -2.81
N LEU A 261 8.97 -12.71 -1.66
CA LEU A 261 8.14 -12.06 -0.65
C LEU A 261 8.89 -12.09 0.69
N GLU A 262 9.07 -10.94 1.31
CA GLU A 262 9.81 -10.78 2.56
C GLU A 262 8.93 -10.09 3.61
N LEU A 263 8.70 -10.78 4.74
CA LEU A 263 8.00 -10.26 5.91
C LEU A 263 9.03 -10.07 7.03
N ASN A 264 9.74 -8.94 6.99
CA ASN A 264 10.85 -8.62 7.92
C ASN A 264 10.37 -7.77 9.11
N GLY A 265 9.08 -7.40 9.17
CA GLY A 265 8.54 -6.65 10.29
C GLY A 265 8.67 -7.42 11.61
N ALA A 266 9.03 -6.71 12.69
CA ALA A 266 9.29 -7.30 14.01
C ALA A 266 8.09 -8.08 14.60
N ALA A 267 6.88 -7.75 14.18
CA ALA A 267 5.66 -8.45 14.56
C ALA A 267 4.65 -8.39 13.40
N ASN A 268 4.39 -9.52 12.75
CA ASN A 268 3.42 -9.64 11.66
C ASN A 268 2.22 -10.48 12.14
N VAL A 269 1.00 -10.04 11.89
CA VAL A 269 -0.22 -10.72 12.35
C VAL A 269 -1.22 -10.82 11.21
N ILE A 270 -1.56 -12.05 10.81
CA ILE A 270 -2.60 -12.31 9.81
C ILE A 270 -3.68 -13.20 10.41
N THR A 271 -4.93 -12.75 10.36
CA THR A 271 -6.06 -13.47 10.99
C THR A 271 -6.42 -14.75 10.22
N ASN A 272 -6.63 -14.65 8.91
CA ASN A 272 -7.05 -15.79 8.10
C ASN A 272 -5.87 -16.70 7.74
N ALA A 273 -6.19 -17.93 7.32
CA ALA A 273 -5.18 -18.87 6.83
C ALA A 273 -4.42 -18.30 5.62
N VAL A 274 -3.09 -18.44 5.61
CA VAL A 274 -2.25 -17.97 4.51
C VAL A 274 -1.66 -19.14 3.75
N THR A 275 -1.84 -19.12 2.43
CA THR A 275 -1.11 -20.00 1.50
C THR A 275 -0.15 -19.15 0.69
N PHE A 276 1.16 -19.30 0.95
CA PHE A 276 2.21 -18.66 0.18
C PHE A 276 2.37 -19.40 -1.16
N SER A 277 1.74 -18.85 -2.20
CA SER A 277 1.75 -19.43 -3.55
C SER A 277 2.86 -18.88 -4.45
N ASN A 278 3.61 -17.88 -3.97
CA ASN A 278 4.76 -17.35 -4.70
C ASN A 278 5.79 -18.46 -4.89
N THR A 279 6.37 -18.55 -6.09
CA THR A 279 7.36 -19.58 -6.47
C THR A 279 8.80 -19.08 -6.40
N GLY A 280 8.99 -17.79 -6.11
CA GLY A 280 10.30 -17.25 -5.72
C GLY A 280 10.63 -17.54 -4.27
N ALA A 281 11.59 -16.83 -3.68
CA ALA A 281 11.95 -17.01 -2.27
C ALA A 281 10.88 -16.45 -1.33
N LEU A 282 10.72 -17.05 -0.16
CA LEU A 282 9.94 -16.51 0.96
C LEU A 282 10.86 -16.27 2.14
N THR A 283 10.76 -15.09 2.77
CA THR A 283 11.42 -14.78 4.04
C THR A 283 10.37 -14.42 5.09
N LEU A 284 10.44 -15.09 6.24
CA LEU A 284 9.63 -14.80 7.43
C LEU A 284 10.57 -14.46 8.58
N GLY A 285 10.69 -13.16 8.87
CA GLY A 285 11.64 -12.59 9.84
C GLY A 285 13.06 -12.41 9.29
N ASP A 286 13.79 -11.47 9.87
CA ASP A 286 15.22 -11.24 9.64
C ASP A 286 16.08 -11.19 10.93
N ALA A 287 15.44 -11.24 12.11
CA ALA A 287 16.07 -11.29 13.42
C ALA A 287 15.47 -12.37 14.34
N ASP A 288 16.19 -12.73 15.40
CA ASP A 288 15.75 -13.71 16.41
C ASP A 288 14.60 -13.19 17.30
N THR A 289 14.35 -11.89 17.29
CA THR A 289 13.27 -11.24 18.05
C THR A 289 11.98 -11.07 17.26
N ASP A 290 11.97 -11.39 15.97
CA ASP A 290 10.79 -11.18 15.14
C ASP A 290 9.71 -12.21 15.46
N SER A 291 8.44 -11.84 15.29
CA SER A 291 7.32 -12.78 15.30
C SER A 291 6.45 -12.64 14.05
N SER A 292 6.00 -13.77 13.50
CA SER A 292 4.96 -13.84 12.49
C SER A 292 3.86 -14.80 12.93
N THR A 293 2.72 -14.24 13.31
CA THR A 293 1.52 -14.94 13.76
C THR A 293 0.53 -15.09 12.60
N PHE A 294 0.22 -16.33 12.20
CA PHE A 294 -0.79 -16.68 11.21
C PHE A 294 -1.94 -17.42 11.90
N ASN A 295 -2.88 -16.70 12.51
CA ASN A 295 -3.91 -17.29 13.37
C ASN A 295 -4.66 -18.45 12.68
N GLY A 296 -5.04 -18.28 11.41
CA GLY A 296 -5.75 -19.30 10.63
C GLY A 296 -4.88 -20.45 10.09
N GLY A 297 -3.57 -20.43 10.30
CA GLY A 297 -2.61 -21.42 9.80
C GLY A 297 -1.79 -20.93 8.61
N ILE A 298 -0.74 -21.69 8.29
CA ILE A 298 0.23 -21.35 7.23
C ILE A 298 0.56 -22.56 6.36
N THR A 299 0.58 -22.34 5.04
CA THR A 299 1.14 -23.28 4.06
C THR A 299 2.15 -22.56 3.16
N ALA A 300 3.41 -23.02 3.16
CA ALA A 300 4.51 -22.47 2.38
C ALA A 300 5.32 -23.58 1.69
N THR A 301 4.69 -24.29 0.75
CA THR A 301 5.29 -25.39 -0.02
C THR A 301 5.52 -25.05 -1.50
N ALA A 302 5.02 -23.90 -1.97
CA ALA A 302 5.27 -23.41 -3.33
C ALA A 302 6.56 -22.57 -3.51
N PRO A 303 7.07 -21.85 -2.49
CA PRO A 303 8.29 -21.06 -2.63
C PRO A 303 9.49 -21.89 -3.10
N SER A 304 10.42 -21.30 -3.85
CA SER A 304 11.70 -21.97 -4.19
C SER A 304 12.62 -22.24 -2.99
N GLY A 305 12.30 -21.64 -1.85
CA GLY A 305 13.00 -21.76 -0.58
C GLY A 305 12.36 -20.84 0.45
N VAL A 306 12.41 -21.24 1.71
CA VAL A 306 11.86 -20.49 2.84
C VAL A 306 12.99 -20.14 3.81
N THR A 307 13.17 -18.86 4.08
CA THR A 307 14.09 -18.36 5.11
C THR A 307 13.28 -18.00 6.36
N LEU A 308 13.70 -18.51 7.51
CA LEU A 308 13.03 -18.30 8.79
C LEU A 308 13.98 -17.64 9.79
N ALA A 309 13.44 -16.70 10.57
CA ALA A 309 14.08 -16.12 11.76
C ALA A 309 12.98 -15.79 12.79
N GLY A 310 13.33 -15.87 14.08
CA GLY A 310 12.39 -15.54 15.15
C GLY A 310 11.27 -16.58 15.33
N THR A 311 10.09 -16.13 15.71
CA THR A 311 8.94 -16.99 15.99
C THR A 311 7.98 -17.02 14.80
N ILE A 312 7.59 -18.20 14.36
CA ILE A 312 6.50 -18.44 13.41
C ILE A 312 5.40 -19.20 14.15
N GLU A 313 4.23 -18.62 14.28
CA GLU A 313 3.18 -19.17 15.15
C GLU A 313 1.77 -19.11 14.54
N THR A 314 0.84 -19.88 15.11
CA THR A 314 -0.59 -19.90 14.72
C THR A 314 -1.48 -19.94 15.97
N ASP A 315 -2.80 -19.92 15.83
CA ASP A 315 -3.75 -20.01 16.97
C ASP A 315 -4.40 -21.40 17.03
N GLY A 316 -3.56 -22.45 17.11
CA GLY A 316 -4.01 -23.85 17.11
C GLY A 316 -4.22 -24.44 15.70
N ASN A 317 -3.68 -23.80 14.67
CA ASN A 317 -3.88 -24.16 13.27
C ASN A 317 -2.62 -24.81 12.65
N ALA A 318 -2.80 -25.58 11.59
CA ALA A 318 -1.68 -26.30 10.99
C ALA A 318 -0.59 -25.36 10.43
N ILE A 319 0.66 -25.77 10.63
CA ILE A 319 1.86 -25.18 10.04
C ILE A 319 2.46 -26.20 9.07
N SER A 320 2.55 -25.84 7.78
CA SER A 320 3.19 -26.66 6.76
C SER A 320 4.20 -25.82 5.96
N ILE A 321 5.49 -26.06 6.18
CA ILE A 321 6.58 -25.30 5.56
C ILE A 321 7.50 -26.26 4.82
N GLY A 322 7.85 -25.92 3.58
CA GLY A 322 8.77 -26.69 2.77
C GLY A 322 8.22 -28.01 2.23
N ASP A 323 8.93 -28.56 1.27
CA ASP A 323 8.72 -29.87 0.65
C ASP A 323 10.01 -30.32 -0.07
N GLY A 324 9.94 -31.37 -0.90
CA GLY A 324 11.12 -31.89 -1.61
C GLY A 324 11.79 -30.89 -2.56
N ASP A 325 11.10 -29.84 -2.99
CA ASP A 325 11.62 -28.79 -3.87
C ASP A 325 11.81 -27.44 -3.14
N THR A 326 11.38 -27.35 -1.88
CA THR A 326 11.38 -26.12 -1.07
C THR A 326 12.21 -26.31 0.20
N ALA A 327 13.50 -25.98 0.14
CA ALA A 327 14.39 -26.03 1.30
C ALA A 327 14.08 -24.92 2.32
N ILE A 328 14.41 -25.17 3.59
CA ILE A 328 14.24 -24.26 4.73
C ILE A 328 15.62 -23.83 5.23
N THR A 329 15.84 -22.53 5.32
CA THR A 329 17.07 -21.93 5.88
C THR A 329 16.75 -21.18 7.16
N LEU A 330 17.46 -21.48 8.24
CA LEU A 330 17.40 -20.72 9.49
C LEU A 330 18.42 -19.58 9.42
N ALA A 331 17.93 -18.35 9.27
CA ALA A 331 18.77 -17.14 9.26
C ALA A 331 19.14 -16.69 10.68
N ALA A 332 18.30 -17.02 11.66
CA ALA A 332 18.53 -16.81 13.08
C ALA A 332 17.92 -17.97 13.89
N ASN A 333 17.95 -17.89 15.22
CA ASN A 333 17.21 -18.82 16.07
C ASN A 333 15.73 -18.77 15.72
N THR A 334 15.12 -19.95 15.53
CA THR A 334 13.75 -20.07 15.07
C THR A 334 12.92 -20.89 16.05
N ILE A 335 11.74 -20.37 16.38
CA ILE A 335 10.67 -21.08 17.06
C ILE A 335 9.53 -21.25 16.07
N ILE A 336 9.01 -22.47 15.92
CA ILE A 336 7.77 -22.74 15.20
C ILE A 336 6.77 -23.25 16.22
N ASP A 337 5.70 -22.49 16.43
CA ASP A 337 4.74 -22.74 17.49
C ASP A 337 3.32 -22.96 16.95
N GLY A 338 2.77 -24.13 17.21
CA GLY A 338 1.39 -24.43 16.84
C GLY A 338 0.36 -23.62 17.62
N ASP A 339 0.73 -22.92 18.70
CA ASP A 339 -0.18 -22.08 19.50
C ASP A 339 0.48 -20.81 20.09
N ALA A 340 0.08 -19.64 19.59
CA ALA A 340 0.54 -18.34 20.08
C ALA A 340 0.14 -18.05 21.53
N ASN A 341 -0.86 -18.75 22.09
CA ASN A 341 -1.27 -18.56 23.49
C ASN A 341 -0.36 -19.31 24.48
N ASN A 342 0.50 -20.21 24.00
CA ASN A 342 1.49 -20.99 24.75
C ASN A 342 0.87 -21.79 25.93
N ASP A 343 -0.41 -22.18 25.82
CA ASP A 343 -1.13 -22.95 26.85
C ASP A 343 -0.85 -24.46 26.78
N GLN A 344 -0.25 -24.92 25.66
CA GLN A 344 0.05 -26.32 25.37
C GLN A 344 -1.19 -27.23 25.40
N VAL A 345 -2.35 -26.75 24.97
CA VAL A 345 -3.61 -27.52 24.92
C VAL A 345 -4.17 -27.59 23.49
N THR A 346 -4.00 -26.54 22.70
CA THR A 346 -4.67 -26.38 21.39
C THR A 346 -3.75 -26.30 20.19
N ASP A 347 -2.45 -26.56 20.35
CA ASP A 347 -1.46 -26.38 19.29
C ASP A 347 -1.79 -27.11 17.99
N GLY A 348 -1.59 -26.42 16.88
CA GLY A 348 -1.70 -26.99 15.55
C GLY A 348 -0.57 -27.96 15.23
N ALA A 349 -0.82 -28.87 14.28
CA ALA A 349 0.22 -29.79 13.79
C ALA A 349 1.30 -29.04 13.01
N ILE A 350 2.57 -29.44 13.19
CA ILE A 350 3.71 -28.87 12.48
C ILE A 350 4.21 -29.88 11.45
N THR A 351 4.43 -29.44 10.21
CA THR A 351 5.07 -30.22 9.15
C THR A 351 6.20 -29.42 8.52
N LEU A 352 7.42 -29.97 8.60
CA LEU A 352 8.58 -29.51 7.85
C LEU A 352 8.84 -30.51 6.72
N GLY A 353 8.50 -30.11 5.50
CA GLY A 353 8.58 -30.96 4.32
C GLY A 353 9.94 -30.94 3.61
N GLY A 354 10.68 -29.84 3.76
CA GLY A 354 11.97 -29.61 3.11
C GLY A 354 13.17 -29.79 4.03
N THR A 355 14.38 -29.80 3.46
CA THR A 355 15.61 -29.85 4.26
C THR A 355 15.69 -28.61 5.15
N VAL A 356 16.22 -28.76 6.36
CA VAL A 356 16.38 -27.63 7.28
C VAL A 356 17.86 -27.45 7.60
N ASP A 357 18.41 -26.29 7.25
CA ASP A 357 19.82 -25.96 7.43
C ASP A 357 20.00 -24.55 8.02
N GLY A 358 21.12 -24.30 8.69
CA GLY A 358 21.49 -22.99 9.21
C GLY A 358 22.05 -23.08 10.62
N ALA A 359 23.16 -22.39 10.90
CA ALA A 359 23.89 -22.46 12.18
C ALA A 359 23.15 -21.76 13.34
N SER A 360 21.92 -22.21 13.64
CA SER A 360 20.98 -21.62 14.59
C SER A 360 20.16 -22.71 15.28
N THR A 361 19.46 -22.34 16.35
CA THR A 361 18.58 -23.27 17.07
C THR A 361 17.22 -23.38 16.37
N LEU A 362 16.65 -24.58 16.35
CA LEU A 362 15.26 -24.83 15.96
C LEU A 362 14.46 -25.38 17.14
N THR A 363 13.37 -24.72 17.47
CA THR A 363 12.39 -25.20 18.45
C THR A 363 11.05 -25.42 17.76
N LEU A 364 10.46 -26.60 17.92
CA LEU A 364 9.14 -26.96 17.38
C LEU A 364 8.21 -27.27 18.56
N ASN A 365 7.21 -26.42 18.76
CA ASN A 365 6.23 -26.56 19.84
C ASN A 365 4.89 -26.98 19.26
N SER A 366 4.46 -28.21 19.55
CA SER A 366 3.14 -28.68 19.19
C SER A 366 2.71 -29.82 20.10
N THR A 367 1.60 -29.64 20.80
CA THR A 367 0.87 -30.73 21.45
C THR A 367 0.19 -31.71 20.48
N ASN A 368 0.21 -31.41 19.19
CA ASN A 368 -0.22 -32.29 18.11
C ASN A 368 0.96 -33.08 17.51
N THR A 369 0.85 -33.51 16.24
CA THR A 369 1.95 -34.20 15.56
C THR A 369 2.90 -33.20 14.91
N THR A 370 4.18 -33.29 15.27
CA THR A 370 5.30 -32.65 14.58
C THR A 370 5.93 -33.64 13.60
N THR A 371 5.86 -33.36 12.29
CA THR A 371 6.38 -34.21 11.23
C THR A 371 7.59 -33.58 10.57
N ILE A 372 8.75 -34.24 10.68
CA ILE A 372 9.99 -33.88 9.97
C ILE A 372 10.16 -34.88 8.83
N SER A 373 9.95 -34.40 7.60
CA SER A 373 9.89 -35.27 6.41
C SER A 373 11.21 -35.32 5.63
N ALA A 374 12.10 -34.35 5.82
CA ALA A 374 13.37 -34.22 5.12
C ALA A 374 14.52 -33.90 6.11
N ALA A 375 15.75 -34.03 5.61
CA ALA A 375 16.94 -34.03 6.46
C ALA A 375 17.16 -32.68 7.16
N ILE A 376 17.65 -32.75 8.40
CA ILE A 376 18.05 -31.57 9.18
C ILE A 376 19.57 -31.56 9.29
N GLY A 377 20.20 -30.43 8.94
CA GLY A 377 21.64 -30.21 9.01
C GLY A 377 22.43 -30.79 7.83
N SER A 378 21.77 -31.31 6.80
CA SER A 378 22.45 -31.99 5.68
C SER A 378 23.44 -31.11 4.88
N GLY A 379 23.27 -29.78 4.93
CA GLY A 379 24.16 -28.78 4.36
C GLY A 379 24.93 -28.01 5.43
N THR A 380 24.22 -27.23 6.25
CA THR A 380 24.81 -26.50 7.40
C THR A 380 24.07 -26.95 8.65
N ASP A 381 24.78 -27.66 9.53
CA ASP A 381 24.22 -28.18 10.79
C ASP A 381 23.54 -27.07 11.60
N ILE A 382 22.37 -27.40 12.15
CA ILE A 382 21.72 -26.58 13.18
C ILE A 382 22.44 -26.77 14.52
N THR A 383 22.34 -25.80 15.42
CA THR A 383 23.01 -25.91 16.73
C THR A 383 22.24 -26.76 17.73
N SER A 384 20.91 -26.81 17.61
CA SER A 384 20.05 -27.67 18.43
C SER A 384 18.68 -27.83 17.81
N LEU A 385 18.10 -29.02 17.92
CA LEU A 385 16.68 -29.28 17.70
C LEU A 385 16.00 -29.53 19.04
N THR A 386 14.94 -28.76 19.33
CA THR A 386 14.05 -29.01 20.47
C THR A 386 12.64 -29.26 19.94
N THR A 387 12.00 -30.30 20.46
CA THR A 387 10.57 -30.58 20.26
C THR A 387 9.90 -30.65 21.63
N ASP A 388 8.73 -30.03 21.80
CA ASP A 388 8.05 -30.03 23.10
C ASP A 388 7.55 -31.43 23.52
N SER A 389 7.25 -31.59 24.82
CA SER A 389 6.90 -32.88 25.40
C SER A 389 5.42 -33.24 25.32
N GLY A 390 4.55 -32.32 24.89
CA GLY A 390 3.10 -32.50 24.91
C GLY A 390 2.57 -33.34 23.73
N GLY A 391 3.24 -33.27 22.58
CA GLY A 391 2.81 -33.92 21.34
C GLY A 391 3.58 -35.16 20.91
N THR A 392 3.45 -35.51 19.63
CA THR A 392 4.16 -36.63 18.99
C THR A 392 5.10 -36.10 17.92
N THR A 393 6.38 -36.45 18.01
CA THR A 393 7.35 -36.14 16.96
C THR A 393 7.59 -37.36 16.07
N VAL A 394 7.37 -37.20 14.76
CA VAL A 394 7.66 -38.20 13.72
C VAL A 394 8.85 -37.71 12.90
N ILE A 395 9.96 -38.44 12.99
CA ILE A 395 11.18 -38.18 12.20
C ILE A 395 11.27 -39.24 11.12
N SER A 396 11.13 -38.83 9.87
CA SER A 396 11.27 -39.71 8.69
C SER A 396 12.55 -39.41 7.89
N ALA A 397 13.51 -38.71 8.49
CA ALA A 397 14.72 -38.22 7.83
C ALA A 397 15.94 -38.25 8.75
N ASP A 398 17.13 -38.07 8.15
CA ASP A 398 18.40 -37.95 8.89
C ASP A 398 18.50 -36.59 9.61
N ILE A 399 19.09 -36.60 10.81
CA ILE A 399 19.40 -35.40 11.61
C ILE A 399 20.89 -35.47 11.94
N THR A 400 21.66 -34.45 11.55
CA THR A 400 23.13 -34.40 11.75
C THR A 400 23.58 -33.47 12.85
#